data_AF-A0A529MFH3-F1
#
_entry.id   AF-A0A529MFH3-F1
#
_cell.length_a   1.000
_cell.length_b   1.000
_cell.length_c   1.000
_cell.angle_alpha   90.00
_cell.angle_beta   90.00
_cell.angle_gamma   90.00
#
_symmetry.space_group_name_H-M   'P 1'
#
loop_
_entity.id
_entity.type
_entity.pdbx_description
1 polymer ?
#
loop_
_entity_poly.entity_id
_entity_poly.type
_entity_poly.pdbx_seq_one_letter_code
_entity_poly.pdbx_strand_id
1 'polypeptide(L)' 'MSMIETMEAEGGEAVSLHQRILSDISEKILSGAWAPGHRIPFEHELTAEYNCSRMTVNKALSQLAKAGLIERRRRS' A
#
# COMPACT_ATOMS: atom_id res chain seq x y z
N MET A 1 -8.55 0.86 27.81
CA MET A 1 -7.16 0.43 27.57
C MET A 1 -7.20 -0.51 26.39
N SER A 2 -6.53 -0.14 25.28
CA SER A 2 -6.52 -0.82 23.96
C SER A 2 -7.87 -0.87 23.23
N MET A 3 -7.97 -0.74 21.93
CA MET A 3 -7.04 -0.35 20.87
C MET A 3 -7.97 0.05 19.73
N ILE A 4 -7.64 1.14 19.07
CA ILE A 4 -8.15 1.55 17.76
C ILE A 4 -8.27 0.35 16.80
N GLU A 5 -9.48 0.01 16.36
CA GLU A 5 -9.65 -0.67 15.08
C GLU A 5 -10.60 0.16 14.24
N THR A 6 -10.02 1.12 13.53
CA THR A 6 -10.70 1.98 12.57
C THR A 6 -11.20 1.12 11.42
N MET A 7 -12.37 0.52 11.63
CA MET A 7 -13.21 -0.10 10.61
C MET A 7 -13.85 1.03 9.80
N GLU A 8 -13.13 1.55 8.81
CA GLU A 8 -13.73 2.34 7.74
C GLU A 8 -13.13 1.92 6.40
N ALA A 9 -13.94 1.18 5.64
CA ALA A 9 -14.16 1.35 4.20
C ALA A 9 -15.11 0.24 3.71
N GLU A 10 -16.40 0.36 4.00
CA GLU A 10 -17.44 -0.30 3.22
C GLU A 10 -17.75 0.60 2.01
N GLY A 11 -17.34 0.18 0.81
CA GLY A 11 -17.68 0.80 -0.46
C GLY A 11 -17.88 -0.33 -1.48
N GLY A 12 -19.13 -0.53 -1.89
CA GLY A 12 -19.60 -1.71 -2.61
C GLY A 12 -19.01 -1.95 -4.00
N GLU A 13 -18.96 -3.23 -4.37
CA GLU A 13 -18.88 -3.88 -5.71
C GLU A 13 -17.91 -3.36 -6.80
N ALA A 14 -17.10 -2.34 -6.54
CA ALA A 14 -15.95 -1.97 -7.35
C ALA A 14 -14.71 -2.03 -6.45
N VAL A 15 -13.73 -2.88 -6.80
CA VAL A 15 -12.49 -3.11 -6.04
C VAL A 15 -11.96 -1.78 -5.46
N SER A 16 -11.90 -1.69 -4.14
CA SER A 16 -11.49 -0.44 -3.46
C SER A 16 -10.12 0.03 -3.96
N LEU A 17 -9.90 1.35 -4.10
CA LEU A 17 -8.61 1.91 -4.54
C LEU A 17 -7.43 1.36 -3.72
N HIS A 18 -7.66 1.13 -2.42
CA HIS A 18 -6.72 0.45 -1.53
C HIS A 18 -6.34 -0.95 -2.03
N GLN A 19 -7.33 -1.80 -2.32
CA GLN A 19 -7.09 -3.16 -2.83
C GLN A 19 -6.43 -3.16 -4.20
N ARG A 20 -6.76 -2.18 -5.05
CA ARG A 20 -6.12 -2.02 -6.36
C ARG A 20 -4.63 -1.74 -6.21
N ILE A 21 -4.25 -0.77 -5.35
CA ILE A 21 -2.85 -0.45 -5.07
C ILE A 21 -2.12 -1.66 -4.48
N LEU A 22 -2.77 -2.38 -3.56
CA LEU A 22 -2.22 -3.59 -2.96
C LEU A 22 -1.93 -4.67 -4.00
N SER A 23 -2.91 -4.97 -4.86
CA SER A 23 -2.78 -6.01 -5.89
C SER A 23 -1.72 -5.61 -6.90
N ASP A 24 -1.75 -4.37 -7.40
CA ASP A 24 -0.80 -3.87 -8.41
C ASP A 24 0.64 -3.91 -7.91
N ILE A 25 0.88 -3.45 -6.68
CA ILE A 25 2.22 -3.51 -6.07
C ILE A 25 2.62 -4.95 -5.77
N SER A 26 1.72 -5.77 -5.25
CA SER A 26 2.02 -7.19 -4.98
C SER A 26 2.39 -7.91 -6.27
N GLU A 27 1.63 -7.69 -7.35
CA GLU A 27 1.92 -8.25 -8.67
C GLU A 27 3.24 -7.74 -9.23
N LYS A 28 3.58 -6.46 -9.06
CA LYS A 28 4.90 -5.92 -9.45
C LYS A 28 6.05 -6.59 -8.70
N ILE A 29 5.86 -6.91 -7.42
CA ILE A 29 6.86 -7.61 -6.61
C ILE A 29 6.94 -9.08 -7.02
N LEU A 30 5.79 -9.76 -7.17
CA LEU A 30 5.70 -11.18 -7.51
C LEU A 30 6.16 -11.48 -8.95
N SER A 31 5.87 -10.58 -9.89
CA SER A 31 6.34 -10.67 -11.28
C SER A 31 7.83 -10.35 -11.41
N GLY A 32 8.47 -9.81 -10.37
CA GLY A 32 9.86 -9.40 -10.39
C GLY A 32 10.11 -8.04 -11.06
N ALA A 33 9.06 -7.30 -11.43
CA ALA A 33 9.20 -5.91 -11.90
C ALA A 33 9.87 -5.04 -10.84
N TRP A 34 9.54 -5.28 -9.56
CA TRP A 34 10.23 -4.70 -8.40
C TRP A 34 11.06 -5.78 -7.70
N ALA A 35 12.35 -5.80 -8.01
CA ALA A 35 13.29 -6.72 -7.36
C ALA A 35 13.35 -6.49 -5.84
N PRO A 36 13.64 -7.52 -5.03
CA PRO A 36 13.88 -7.35 -3.61
C PRO A 36 15.01 -6.33 -3.38
N GLY A 37 14.74 -5.32 -2.56
CA GLY A 37 15.63 -4.16 -2.34
C GLY A 37 15.36 -2.97 -3.28
N HIS A 38 14.41 -3.08 -4.21
CA HIS A 38 13.94 -1.95 -4.98
C HIS A 38 13.31 -0.90 -4.06
N ARG A 39 13.59 0.37 -4.35
CA ARG A 39 13.06 1.48 -3.57
C ARG A 39 11.65 1.79 -4.07
N ILE A 40 10.67 1.57 -3.22
CA ILE A 40 9.28 1.92 -3.53
C ILE A 40 9.18 3.44 -3.69
N PRO A 41 8.41 3.92 -4.68
CA PRO A 41 8.12 5.34 -4.85
C PRO A 41 7.55 5.94 -3.57
N PHE A 42 7.75 7.23 -3.37
CA PHE A 42 7.25 7.87 -2.17
C PHE A 42 5.71 7.90 -2.15
N GLU A 43 5.14 8.01 -0.94
CA GLU A 43 3.69 8.06 -0.76
C GLU A 43 3.04 9.17 -1.60
N HIS A 44 3.72 10.31 -1.77
CA HIS A 44 3.21 11.43 -2.56
C HIS A 44 3.14 11.11 -4.06
N GLU A 45 4.11 10.36 -4.59
CA GLU A 45 4.11 9.89 -5.98
C GLU A 45 2.97 8.90 -6.20
N LEU A 46 2.83 7.94 -5.28
CA LEU A 46 1.73 6.97 -5.32
C LEU A 46 0.36 7.67 -5.18
N THR A 47 0.22 8.69 -4.33
CA THR A 47 -1.04 9.43 -4.26
C THR A 47 -1.36 10.18 -5.54
N ALA A 48 -0.34 10.70 -6.24
CA ALA A 48 -0.53 11.39 -7.52
C ALA A 48 -0.87 10.41 -8.65
N GLU A 49 -0.19 9.26 -8.69
CA GLU A 49 -0.38 8.23 -9.72
C GLU A 49 -1.73 7.52 -9.60
N TYR A 50 -2.13 7.17 -8.37
CA TYR A 50 -3.42 6.52 -8.11
C TYR A 50 -4.55 7.51 -7.78
N ASN A 51 -4.26 8.82 -7.82
CA ASN A 51 -5.18 9.91 -7.50
C ASN A 51 -6.00 9.67 -6.22
N CYS A 52 -5.34 9.22 -5.15
CA CYS A 52 -5.97 8.81 -3.89
C CYS A 52 -5.36 9.52 -2.66
N SER A 53 -6.02 9.42 -1.51
CA SER A 53 -5.55 10.06 -0.28
C SER A 53 -4.30 9.37 0.27
N ARG A 54 -3.41 10.14 0.94
CA ARG A 54 -2.22 9.60 1.63
C ARG A 54 -2.59 8.51 2.62
N MET A 55 -3.74 8.62 3.28
CA MET A 55 -4.22 7.59 4.20
C MET A 55 -4.45 6.25 3.50
N THR A 56 -4.99 6.26 2.27
CA THR A 56 -5.24 5.07 1.46
C THR A 56 -3.94 4.40 1.04
N VAL A 57 -2.98 5.19 0.53
CA VAL A 57 -1.63 4.70 0.17
C VAL A 57 -0.92 4.14 1.40
N ASN A 58 -0.96 4.86 2.52
CA ASN A 58 -0.28 4.41 3.74
C ASN A 58 -0.91 3.11 4.28
N LYS A 59 -2.23 2.94 4.16
CA LYS A 59 -2.93 1.69 4.53
C LYS A 59 -2.48 0.53 3.63
N ALA A 60 -2.42 0.73 2.32
CA ALA A 60 -1.96 -0.29 1.35
C ALA A 60 -0.49 -0.68 1.59
N LEU A 61 0.41 0.30 1.73
CA LEU A 61 1.81 0.05 2.06
C LEU A 61 1.98 -0.63 3.42
N SER A 62 1.17 -0.28 4.42
CA SER A 62 1.21 -0.94 5.73
C SER A 62 0.79 -2.40 5.62
N GLN A 63 -0.22 -2.71 4.81
CA GLN A 63 -0.63 -4.09 4.57
C GLN A 63 0.43 -4.90 3.81
N LEU A 64 1.02 -4.32 2.76
CA LEU A 64 2.15 -4.95 2.05
C LEU A 64 3.34 -5.22 2.97
N ALA A 65 3.61 -4.29 3.90
CA ALA A 65 4.66 -4.47 4.90
C ALA A 65 4.31 -5.58 5.91
N LYS A 66 3.05 -5.63 6.36
CA LYS A 66 2.55 -6.73 7.20
C LYS A 66 2.58 -8.09 6.50
N ALA A 67 2.36 -8.11 5.19
CA ALA A 67 2.46 -9.32 4.36
C ALA A 67 3.91 -9.75 4.10
N GLY A 68 4.91 -8.97 4.52
CA GLY A 68 6.33 -9.26 4.30
C GLY A 68 6.81 -9.01 2.87
N LEU A 69 5.99 -8.37 2.03
CA LEU A 69 6.33 -8.06 0.63
C LEU A 69 7.24 -6.83 0.51
N ILE A 70 7.14 -5.90 1.46
CA ILE A 70 7.91 -4.66 1.46
C ILE A 70 8.46 -4.35 2.84
N GLU A 71 9.60 -3.67 2.90
CA GLU A 71 10.18 -3.23 4.16
C GLU A 71 10.21 -1.70 4.23
N ARG A 72 9.60 -1.14 5.29
CA ARG A 72 9.60 0.31 5.52
C ARG A 72 10.93 0.72 6.14
N ARG A 73 11.90 1.08 5.31
CA ARG A 73 13.16 1.67 5.79
C ARG A 73 13.04 3.19 5.91
N ARG A 74 12.87 3.69 7.13
CA ARG A 74 13.10 5.12 7.41
C ARG A 74 14.60 5.37 7.31
N ARG A 75 15.02 6.20 6.36
CA ARG A 75 16.40 6.71 6.32
C ARG A 75 16.59 7.57 7.59
N SER A 76 17.38 7.09 8.55
CA SER A 76 17.94 7.92 9.64
C SER A 76 19.03 8.84 9.11
#